data_AF-A0A077Y284-F1
#
_entry.id   AF-A0A077Y284-F1
#
_cell.length_a   1.000
_cell.length_b   1.000
_cell.length_c   1.000
_cell.angle_alpha   90.00
_cell.angle_beta   90.00
_cell.angle_gamma   90.00
#
_symmetry.space_group_name_H-M   'P 1'
#
loop_
_entity.id
_entity.type
_entity.pdbx_description
1 polymer ?
#
loop_
_entity_poly.entity_id
_entity_poly.type
_entity_poly.pdbx_seq_one_letter_code
_entity_poly.pdbx_strand_id
1 'polypeptide(L)'
;MRCFIKTLFLFYIIFATSILKNYGQSVFKNNAQNEKIAEIFNTYQNIDSIYLQYEDKAPSTLFIYEPLKEKHSNPYITKDITTYKVDFEGDQLWLDQDYKLIHQFIFQDELESEIQKTTDKEDYTLTITSKKSAINDFLQSGGVGAVINPQKKQDFIKLLNTNYRDCTDVIKDSVLIVQAVILRNGEIGDNEIIYGKSEFLYNYFMKTYHSFEASQPLQKNDRRDFQNRNEKWLFKPRISNTQRTSLIDIYLRLNPDKTFTFSAQGNYRRLKIKDYHKNPNDPIFY
;
A
#
# COMPACT_ATOMS: atom_id res chain seq x y z
N MET A 1 8.94 52.51 -35.33
CA MET A 1 7.97 51.83 -34.43
C MET A 1 7.48 50.48 -34.95
N ARG A 2 7.02 50.33 -36.20
CA ARG A 2 6.46 49.06 -36.72
C ARG A 2 7.41 47.84 -36.65
N CYS A 3 8.71 48.01 -36.89
CA CYS A 3 9.67 46.89 -36.77
C CYS A 3 9.93 46.48 -35.33
N PHE A 4 9.99 47.44 -34.39
CA PHE A 4 10.24 47.16 -32.96
C PHE A 4 9.11 46.31 -32.33
N ILE A 5 7.86 46.60 -32.69
CA ILE A 5 6.68 45.85 -32.23
C ILE A 5 6.70 44.41 -32.77
N LYS A 6 7.12 44.21 -34.04
CA LYS A 6 7.25 42.86 -34.63
C LYS A 6 8.34 42.04 -33.94
N THR A 7 9.48 42.64 -33.62
CA THR A 7 10.57 41.96 -32.92
C THR A 7 10.18 41.60 -31.48
N LEU A 8 9.47 42.49 -30.79
CA LEU A 8 8.98 42.24 -29.42
C LEU A 8 7.93 41.12 -29.38
N PHE A 9 7.05 41.06 -30.39
CA PHE A 9 6.06 39.99 -30.54
C PHE A 9 6.72 38.64 -30.85
N LEU A 10 7.78 38.63 -31.66
CA LEU A 10 8.55 37.42 -31.95
C LEU A 10 9.27 36.90 -30.68
N PHE A 11 9.87 37.80 -29.90
CA PHE A 11 10.46 37.45 -28.61
C PHE A 11 9.42 36.93 -27.62
N TYR A 12 8.22 37.54 -27.58
CA TYR A 12 7.13 37.06 -26.74
C TYR A 12 6.65 35.67 -27.16
N ILE A 13 6.54 35.37 -28.46
CA ILE A 13 6.19 34.02 -28.94
C ILE A 13 7.29 33.01 -28.59
N ILE A 14 8.57 33.35 -28.76
CA ILE A 14 9.69 32.45 -28.46
C ILE A 14 9.81 32.21 -26.94
N PHE A 15 9.63 33.24 -26.11
CA PHE A 15 9.61 33.10 -24.65
C PHE A 15 8.36 32.38 -24.15
N ALA A 16 7.18 32.65 -24.71
CA ALA A 16 5.95 31.95 -24.36
C ALA A 16 6.04 30.46 -24.73
N THR A 17 6.60 30.12 -25.89
CA THR A 17 6.78 28.72 -26.32
C THR A 17 7.86 27.97 -25.53
N SER A 18 8.89 28.65 -25.03
CA SER A 18 9.90 28.05 -24.14
C SER A 18 9.42 27.90 -22.69
N ILE A 19 8.62 28.84 -22.19
CA ILE A 19 7.95 28.72 -20.88
C ILE A 19 6.86 27.61 -20.93
N LEU A 20 6.16 27.45 -22.06
CA LEU A 20 5.23 26.34 -22.28
C LEU A 20 5.93 24.97 -22.42
N LYS A 21 7.18 24.92 -22.88
CA LYS A 21 7.98 23.67 -22.95
C LYS A 21 8.45 23.16 -21.58
N ASN A 22 8.36 23.96 -20.52
CA ASN A 22 8.60 23.50 -19.15
C ASN A 22 7.39 22.77 -18.52
N TYR A 23 6.29 22.60 -19.25
CA TYR A 23 5.16 21.80 -18.80
C TYR A 23 5.25 20.36 -19.29
N GLY A 24 5.94 19.53 -18.49
CA GLY A 24 5.90 18.07 -18.54
C GLY A 24 7.14 17.43 -19.15
N GLN A 25 8.23 17.38 -18.40
CA GLN A 25 9.34 16.50 -18.75
C GLN A 25 8.88 15.05 -18.59
N SER A 26 8.74 14.32 -19.70
CA SER A 26 8.52 12.88 -19.66
C SER A 26 9.72 12.22 -18.99
N VAL A 27 9.47 11.48 -17.92
CA VAL A 27 10.47 10.65 -17.22
C VAL A 27 10.96 9.56 -18.17
N PHE A 28 10.03 8.98 -18.92
CA PHE A 28 10.32 7.95 -19.90
C PHE A 28 10.68 8.57 -21.25
N LYS A 29 11.97 8.50 -21.59
CA LYS A 29 12.51 8.89 -22.91
C LYS A 29 12.54 7.71 -23.89
N ASN A 30 12.36 6.49 -23.40
CA ASN A 30 12.38 5.26 -24.18
C ASN A 30 11.00 4.98 -24.80
N ASN A 31 10.97 4.61 -26.09
CA ASN A 31 9.73 4.25 -26.78
C ASN A 31 9.06 3.02 -26.16
N ALA A 32 9.82 2.03 -25.69
CA ALA A 32 9.26 0.80 -25.13
C ALA A 32 8.41 1.06 -23.87
N GLN A 33 8.84 1.97 -22.98
CA GLN A 33 8.07 2.32 -21.79
C GLN A 33 6.83 3.13 -22.14
N ASN A 34 6.93 4.03 -23.13
CA ASN A 34 5.77 4.78 -23.62
C ASN A 34 4.74 3.85 -24.28
N GLU A 35 5.17 2.79 -24.98
CA GLU A 35 4.28 1.75 -25.52
C GLU A 35 3.57 0.97 -24.42
N LYS A 36 4.31 0.51 -23.39
CA LYS A 36 3.72 -0.16 -22.20
C LYS A 36 2.70 0.73 -21.49
N ILE A 37 3.00 2.01 -21.31
CA ILE A 37 2.07 2.99 -20.71
C ILE A 37 0.83 3.15 -21.60
N ALA A 38 1.00 3.30 -22.91
CA ALA A 38 -0.13 3.38 -23.83
C ALA A 38 -1.01 2.12 -23.76
N GLU A 39 -0.41 0.94 -23.69
CA GLU A 39 -1.13 -0.34 -23.52
C GLU A 39 -1.93 -0.38 -22.21
N ILE A 40 -1.35 0.08 -21.09
CA ILE A 40 -2.04 0.19 -19.79
C ILE A 40 -3.30 1.06 -19.91
N PHE A 41 -3.18 2.28 -20.43
CA PHE A 41 -4.31 3.21 -20.52
C PHE A 41 -5.33 2.82 -21.60
N ASN A 42 -4.92 2.08 -22.64
CA ASN A 42 -5.84 1.52 -23.62
C ASN A 42 -6.65 0.35 -23.05
N THR A 43 -6.04 -0.45 -22.17
CA THR A 43 -6.66 -1.62 -21.52
C THR A 43 -7.58 -1.20 -20.37
N TYR A 44 -7.11 -0.33 -19.48
CA TYR A 44 -7.85 0.14 -18.32
C TYR A 44 -8.38 1.56 -18.55
N GLN A 45 -9.40 1.67 -19.42
CA GLN A 45 -9.93 2.96 -19.90
C GLN A 45 -10.56 3.84 -18.81
N ASN A 46 -10.89 3.24 -17.66
CA ASN A 46 -11.40 3.92 -16.48
C ASN A 46 -10.30 4.53 -15.59
N ILE A 47 -9.01 4.33 -15.90
CA ILE A 47 -7.93 4.93 -15.13
C ILE A 47 -7.58 6.29 -15.73
N ASP A 48 -7.63 7.34 -14.91
CA ASP A 48 -7.19 8.68 -15.30
C ASP A 48 -5.67 8.84 -15.11
N SER A 49 -5.15 8.34 -13.98
CA SER A 49 -3.73 8.49 -13.67
C SER A 49 -3.23 7.49 -12.63
N ILE A 50 -1.95 7.17 -12.69
CA ILE A 50 -1.24 6.28 -11.78
C ILE A 50 -0.16 7.09 -11.06
N TYR A 51 -0.09 6.98 -9.73
CA TYR A 51 0.90 7.68 -8.92
C TYR A 51 1.66 6.62 -8.13
N LEU A 52 2.99 6.60 -8.27
CA LEU A 52 3.88 5.71 -7.54
C LEU A 52 4.79 6.56 -6.64
N GLN A 53 4.66 6.39 -5.34
CA GLN A 53 5.50 7.04 -4.34
C GLN A 53 6.80 6.27 -4.15
N TYR A 54 7.87 7.04 -4.03
CA TYR A 54 9.18 6.57 -3.61
C TYR A 54 9.54 7.24 -2.30
N GLU A 55 9.94 6.42 -1.32
CA GLU A 55 10.47 6.84 -0.02
C GLU A 55 11.83 6.18 0.13
N ASP A 56 12.86 6.94 0.50
CA ASP A 56 14.25 6.46 0.54
C ASP A 56 14.67 5.74 -0.77
N LYS A 57 14.23 6.28 -1.93
CA LYS A 57 14.45 5.72 -3.28
C LYS A 57 13.80 4.36 -3.56
N ALA A 58 12.99 3.81 -2.66
CA ALA A 58 12.25 2.57 -2.87
C ALA A 58 10.75 2.83 -3.12
N PRO A 59 10.09 2.10 -4.02
CA PRO A 59 8.66 2.25 -4.25
C PRO A 59 7.87 1.82 -3.00
N SER A 60 7.02 2.71 -2.47
CA SER A 60 6.32 2.49 -1.19
C SER A 60 4.81 2.34 -1.38
N THR A 61 4.18 3.25 -2.13
CA THR A 61 2.72 3.30 -2.27
C THR A 61 2.32 3.61 -3.70
N LEU A 62 1.37 2.84 -4.22
CA LEU A 62 0.75 3.04 -5.52
C LEU A 62 -0.68 3.56 -5.32
N PHE A 63 -1.04 4.60 -6.07
CA PHE A 63 -2.39 5.11 -6.16
C PHE A 63 -2.87 5.01 -7.60
N ILE A 64 -4.03 4.41 -7.79
CA ILE A 64 -4.75 4.36 -9.06
C ILE A 64 -5.94 5.31 -8.93
N TYR A 65 -5.96 6.34 -9.76
CA TYR A 65 -7.03 7.33 -9.80
C TYR A 65 -7.99 7.03 -10.94
N GLU A 66 -9.26 6.97 -10.60
CA GLU A 66 -10.38 6.77 -11.53
C GLU A 66 -11.29 8.02 -11.50
N PRO A 67 -11.97 8.36 -12.61
CA PRO A 67 -12.98 9.39 -12.60
C PRO A 67 -14.14 8.95 -11.71
N LEU A 68 -14.74 9.90 -10.98
CA LEU A 68 -15.90 9.61 -10.15
C LEU A 68 -17.04 9.07 -10.99
N LYS A 69 -17.57 7.91 -10.60
CA LYS A 69 -18.77 7.33 -11.24
C LYS A 69 -20.03 8.11 -10.89
N GLU A 70 -20.08 8.76 -9.73
CA GLU A 70 -21.21 9.55 -9.23
C GLU A 70 -20.76 10.82 -8.51
N LYS A 71 -21.65 11.81 -8.35
CA LYS A 71 -21.36 13.00 -7.55
C LYS A 71 -21.12 12.60 -6.09
N HIS A 72 -19.89 12.79 -5.62
CA HIS A 72 -19.55 12.58 -4.22
C HIS A 72 -20.19 13.67 -3.34
N SER A 73 -20.64 13.31 -2.14
CA SER A 73 -21.26 14.25 -1.19
C SER A 73 -20.30 15.35 -0.71
N ASN A 74 -19.01 15.02 -0.68
CA ASN A 74 -17.93 15.97 -0.45
C ASN A 74 -17.43 16.56 -1.79
N PRO A 75 -17.60 17.88 -2.04
CA PRO A 75 -17.23 18.51 -3.31
C PRO A 75 -15.72 18.61 -3.54
N TYR A 76 -14.90 18.38 -2.52
CA TYR A 76 -13.43 18.35 -2.64
C TYR A 76 -12.92 17.01 -3.18
N ILE A 77 -13.74 15.96 -3.16
CA ILE A 77 -13.40 14.67 -3.77
C ILE A 77 -13.81 14.75 -5.23
N THR A 78 -12.82 14.67 -6.11
CA THR A 78 -13.01 14.79 -7.57
C THR A 78 -12.67 13.51 -8.32
N LYS A 79 -12.09 12.52 -7.64
CA LYS A 79 -11.65 11.23 -8.19
C LYS A 79 -11.82 10.11 -7.16
N ASP A 80 -12.09 8.90 -7.64
CA ASP A 80 -11.96 7.69 -6.82
C ASP A 80 -10.48 7.26 -6.79
N ILE A 81 -10.02 6.81 -5.62
CA ILE A 81 -8.62 6.45 -5.40
C ILE A 81 -8.57 5.03 -4.85
N THR A 82 -7.86 4.16 -5.54
CA THR A 82 -7.48 2.85 -5.03
C THR A 82 -6.02 2.88 -4.63
N THR A 83 -5.73 2.51 -3.38
CA THR A 83 -4.38 2.55 -2.80
C THR A 83 -3.85 1.13 -2.61
N TYR A 84 -2.61 0.91 -3.05
CA TYR A 84 -1.84 -0.31 -2.86
C TYR A 84 -0.52 0.00 -2.16
N LYS A 85 -0.17 -0.80 -1.16
CA LYS A 85 1.14 -0.79 -0.52
C LYS A 85 2.04 -1.78 -1.23
N VAL A 86 3.11 -1.26 -1.82
CA VAL A 86 3.98 -2.01 -2.75
C VAL A 86 4.70 -3.15 -2.02
N ASP A 87 4.99 -2.99 -0.74
CA ASP A 87 5.66 -3.96 0.13
C ASP A 87 4.72 -5.01 0.75
N PHE A 88 3.40 -4.88 0.53
CA PHE A 88 2.41 -5.81 1.07
C PHE A 88 1.95 -6.80 0.01
N GLU A 89 2.25 -8.09 0.22
CA GLU A 89 1.97 -9.19 -0.70
C GLU A 89 0.47 -9.37 -0.99
N GLY A 90 -0.42 -9.02 -0.06
CA GLY A 90 -1.86 -8.99 -0.31
C GLY A 90 -2.24 -7.96 -1.37
N ASP A 91 -1.65 -6.76 -1.30
CA ASP A 91 -1.87 -5.71 -2.29
C ASP A 91 -1.25 -6.04 -3.64
N GLN A 92 -0.10 -6.71 -3.66
CA GLN A 92 0.47 -7.24 -4.91
C GLN A 92 -0.45 -8.29 -5.56
N LEU A 93 -1.02 -9.20 -4.77
CA LEU A 93 -1.97 -10.21 -5.28
C LEU A 93 -3.19 -9.56 -5.93
N TRP A 94 -3.81 -8.60 -5.26
CA TRP A 94 -4.96 -7.88 -5.82
C TRP A 94 -4.57 -7.03 -7.03
N LEU A 95 -3.41 -6.37 -6.99
CA LEU A 95 -2.93 -5.59 -8.14
C LEU A 95 -2.68 -6.48 -9.36
N ASP A 96 -2.12 -7.68 -9.19
CA ASP A 96 -1.93 -8.63 -10.30
C ASP A 96 -3.26 -9.15 -10.87
N GLN A 97 -4.28 -9.32 -10.02
CA GLN A 97 -5.62 -9.75 -10.44
C GLN A 97 -6.40 -8.66 -11.16
N ASP A 98 -6.46 -7.46 -10.59
CA ASP A 98 -7.30 -6.36 -11.07
C ASP A 98 -6.58 -5.53 -12.15
N TYR A 99 -5.26 -5.37 -12.03
CA TYR A 99 -4.45 -4.48 -12.86
C TYR A 99 -3.11 -5.11 -13.28
N LYS A 100 -3.14 -6.33 -13.82
CA LYS A 100 -1.96 -7.10 -14.25
C LYS A 100 -0.89 -6.30 -15.02
N LEU A 101 -1.27 -5.46 -15.99
CA LEU A 101 -0.28 -4.68 -16.76
C LEU A 101 0.39 -3.61 -15.90
N ILE A 102 -0.32 -3.03 -14.93
CA ILE A 102 0.24 -2.06 -13.97
C ILE A 102 1.19 -2.78 -13.00
N HIS A 103 0.78 -3.96 -12.50
CA HIS A 103 1.64 -4.82 -11.68
C HIS A 103 2.96 -5.11 -12.42
N GLN A 104 2.88 -5.65 -13.64
CA GLN A 104 4.07 -5.94 -14.45
C GLN A 104 4.95 -4.71 -14.72
N PHE A 105 4.33 -3.55 -14.97
CA PHE A 105 5.05 -2.32 -15.25
C PHE A 105 5.80 -1.77 -14.03
N ILE A 106 5.22 -1.85 -12.83
CA ILE A 106 5.81 -1.31 -11.60
C ILE A 106 6.95 -2.20 -11.08
N PHE A 107 6.80 -3.51 -11.21
CA PHE A 107 7.76 -4.49 -10.69
C PHE A 107 8.78 -4.96 -11.74
N GLN A 108 8.96 -4.24 -12.85
CA GLN A 108 10.02 -4.53 -13.82
C GLN A 108 11.35 -3.90 -13.39
N ASP A 109 12.45 -4.63 -13.58
CA ASP A 109 13.81 -4.19 -13.18
C ASP A 109 14.23 -2.87 -13.85
N GLU A 110 13.76 -2.61 -15.06
CA GLU A 110 14.18 -1.44 -15.85
C GLU A 110 13.58 -0.11 -15.35
N LEU A 111 12.41 -0.15 -14.69
CA LEU A 111 11.64 1.04 -14.34
C LEU A 111 12.45 1.97 -13.42
N GLU A 112 12.99 1.42 -12.34
CA GLU A 112 13.75 2.18 -11.35
C GLU A 112 14.99 2.84 -11.99
N SER A 113 15.69 2.10 -12.85
CA SER A 113 16.86 2.59 -13.56
C SER A 113 16.56 3.79 -14.48
N GLU A 114 15.35 3.86 -15.05
CA GLU A 114 14.94 5.00 -15.89
C GLU A 114 14.55 6.22 -15.06
N ILE A 115 13.91 5.99 -13.91
CA ILE A 115 13.54 7.06 -12.99
C ILE A 115 14.78 7.72 -12.36
N GLN A 116 15.75 6.92 -11.91
CA GLN A 116 17.01 7.40 -11.32
C GLN A 116 17.84 8.25 -12.30
N LYS A 117 17.68 8.09 -13.62
CA LYS A 117 18.31 8.97 -14.62
C LYS A 117 17.71 10.38 -14.65
N THR A 118 16.55 10.57 -14.03
CA THR A 118 15.74 11.79 -14.14
C THR A 118 15.70 12.58 -12.83
N THR A 119 15.89 11.93 -11.68
CA THR A 119 15.87 12.61 -10.38
C THR A 119 16.82 11.94 -9.39
N ASP A 120 17.50 12.78 -8.59
CA ASP A 120 18.32 12.35 -7.45
C ASP A 120 17.58 12.48 -6.10
N LYS A 121 16.30 12.90 -6.12
CA LYS A 121 15.49 13.03 -4.91
C LYS A 121 15.34 11.66 -4.22
N GLU A 122 15.42 11.65 -2.90
CA GLU A 122 15.15 10.46 -2.08
C GLU A 122 13.65 10.17 -2.04
N ASP A 123 12.85 11.20 -1.77
CA ASP A 123 11.41 11.12 -1.68
C ASP A 123 10.73 11.88 -2.81
N TYR A 124 9.89 11.19 -3.58
CA TYR A 124 9.15 11.79 -4.69
C TYR A 124 7.93 10.97 -5.09
N THR A 125 7.08 11.56 -5.94
CA THR A 125 5.96 10.85 -6.57
C THR A 125 6.16 10.83 -8.07
N LEU A 126 6.24 9.64 -8.68
CA LEU A 126 6.12 9.46 -10.12
C LEU A 126 4.63 9.47 -10.50
N THR A 127 4.22 10.47 -11.27
CA THR A 127 2.87 10.54 -11.84
C THR A 127 2.90 10.11 -13.29
N ILE A 128 2.00 9.20 -13.66
CA ILE A 128 1.86 8.66 -15.01
C ILE A 128 0.41 8.88 -15.47
N THR A 129 0.26 9.43 -16.67
CA THR A 129 -1.01 9.63 -17.37
C THR A 129 -0.87 9.07 -18.79
N SER A 130 -1.98 8.94 -19.51
CA SER A 130 -1.97 8.53 -20.92
C SER A 130 -1.13 9.44 -21.85
N LYS A 131 -0.82 10.66 -21.41
CA LYS A 131 -0.11 11.67 -22.23
C LYS A 131 1.32 11.93 -21.79
N LYS A 132 1.64 11.73 -20.51
CA LYS A 132 2.95 12.07 -19.95
C LYS A 132 3.20 11.36 -18.62
N SER A 133 4.49 11.27 -18.29
CA SER A 133 5.00 10.99 -16.95
C SER A 133 5.68 12.24 -16.37
N ALA A 134 5.71 12.38 -15.05
CA ALA A 134 6.39 13.48 -14.36
C ALA A 134 6.80 13.09 -12.94
N ILE A 135 7.90 13.67 -12.44
CA ILE A 135 8.30 13.62 -11.03
C ILE A 135 7.70 14.82 -10.31
N ASN A 136 6.93 14.56 -9.26
CA ASN A 136 6.33 15.54 -8.38
C ASN A 136 6.87 15.38 -6.95
N ASP A 137 6.60 16.37 -6.10
CA ASP A 137 6.96 16.28 -4.70
C ASP A 137 6.23 15.12 -4.00
N PHE A 138 6.85 14.63 -2.92
CA PHE A 138 6.31 13.55 -2.13
C PHE A 138 4.97 13.93 -1.51
N LEU A 139 3.93 13.13 -1.75
CA LEU A 139 2.63 13.34 -1.14
C LEU A 139 2.62 12.68 0.24
N GLN A 140 2.51 13.45 1.32
CA GLN A 140 2.35 12.85 2.63
C GLN A 140 1.01 12.11 2.70
N SER A 141 1.09 10.79 2.89
CA SER A 141 -0.05 9.98 3.28
C SER A 141 0.11 9.62 4.77
N GLY A 142 -0.87 9.94 5.63
CA GLY A 142 -0.88 9.54 7.05
C GLY A 142 -1.61 8.22 7.34
N GLY A 143 -0.89 7.15 7.72
CA GLY A 143 -1.44 5.78 7.79
C GLY A 143 -2.16 5.49 9.10
N VAL A 144 -3.45 5.17 9.05
CA VAL A 144 -4.33 5.05 10.24
C VAL A 144 -4.48 3.62 10.80
N GLY A 145 -3.79 2.64 10.23
CA GLY A 145 -3.92 1.22 10.60
C GLY A 145 -2.88 0.71 11.60
N ALA A 146 -3.03 -0.56 12.01
CA ALA A 146 -2.02 -1.24 12.81
C ALA A 146 -0.75 -1.47 11.99
N VAL A 147 0.39 -1.55 12.66
CA VAL A 147 1.70 -1.79 12.03
C VAL A 147 2.24 -3.14 12.51
N ILE A 148 2.85 -3.90 11.61
CA ILE A 148 3.55 -5.13 11.97
C ILE A 148 4.91 -4.82 12.61
N ASN A 149 5.25 -5.51 13.69
CA ASN A 149 6.57 -5.44 14.29
C ASN A 149 7.59 -6.26 13.46
N PRO A 150 8.61 -5.64 12.84
CA PRO A 150 9.51 -6.34 11.93
C PRO A 150 10.28 -7.50 12.59
N GLN A 151 10.72 -7.32 13.84
CA GLN A 151 11.45 -8.37 14.56
C GLN A 151 10.54 -9.55 14.87
N LYS A 152 9.33 -9.28 15.38
CA LYS A 152 8.35 -10.32 15.72
C LYS A 152 7.78 -11.01 14.49
N LYS A 153 7.69 -10.32 13.34
CA LYS A 153 7.37 -10.92 12.03
C LYS A 153 8.31 -12.08 11.73
N GLN A 154 9.62 -11.86 11.88
CA GLN A 154 10.61 -12.91 11.59
C GLN A 154 10.51 -14.09 12.56
N ASP A 155 10.30 -13.83 13.85
CA ASP A 155 10.11 -14.89 14.85
C ASP A 155 8.83 -15.70 14.58
N PHE A 156 7.75 -15.03 14.17
CA PHE A 156 6.49 -15.66 13.82
C PHE A 156 6.60 -16.52 12.56
N ILE A 157 7.30 -16.06 11.52
CA ILE A 157 7.59 -16.85 10.31
C ILE A 157 8.39 -18.11 10.66
N LYS A 158 9.40 -18.00 11.54
CA LYS A 158 10.15 -19.18 12.01
C LYS A 158 9.22 -20.18 12.71
N LEU A 159 8.30 -19.70 13.54
CA LEU A 159 7.33 -20.55 14.23
C LEU A 159 6.35 -21.22 13.25
N LEU A 160 5.82 -20.47 12.27
CA LEU A 160 4.98 -20.99 11.20
C LEU A 160 5.67 -22.12 10.42
N ASN A 161 6.96 -21.99 10.13
CA ASN A 161 7.71 -23.02 9.42
C ASN A 161 8.05 -24.22 10.31
N THR A 162 8.29 -24.00 11.62
CA THR A 162 8.60 -25.07 12.58
C THR A 162 7.40 -25.98 12.84
N ASN A 163 6.21 -25.39 12.99
CA ASN A 163 4.97 -26.11 13.30
C ASN A 163 4.29 -26.73 12.07
N TYR A 164 4.87 -26.58 10.86
CA TYR A 164 4.25 -27.05 9.61
C TYR A 164 3.93 -28.55 9.59
N ARG A 165 4.61 -29.37 10.40
CA ARG A 165 4.33 -30.81 10.53
C ARG A 165 2.89 -31.10 11.00
N ASP A 166 2.23 -30.14 11.64
CA ASP A 166 0.83 -30.22 12.09
C ASP A 166 -0.19 -29.83 11.00
N CYS A 167 0.27 -29.53 9.78
CA CYS A 167 -0.53 -28.91 8.71
C CYS A 167 -0.61 -29.79 7.45
N THR A 168 -0.75 -31.11 7.62
CA THR A 168 -0.71 -32.11 6.53
C THR A 168 -1.85 -32.00 5.53
N ASP A 169 -2.94 -31.32 5.90
CA ASP A 169 -4.19 -31.30 5.15
C ASP A 169 -4.37 -30.02 4.31
N VAL A 170 -3.40 -29.08 4.34
CA VAL A 170 -3.48 -27.86 3.53
C VAL A 170 -2.97 -28.13 2.11
N ILE A 171 -3.80 -27.79 1.13
CA ILE A 171 -3.45 -27.82 -0.30
C ILE A 171 -2.20 -26.94 -0.51
N LYS A 172 -1.16 -27.50 -1.13
CA LYS A 172 0.05 -26.75 -1.45
C LYS A 172 -0.29 -25.53 -2.31
N ASP A 173 0.47 -24.45 -2.13
CA ASP A 173 0.24 -23.17 -2.82
C ASP A 173 -1.12 -22.53 -2.50
N SER A 174 -1.44 -22.45 -1.20
CA SER A 174 -2.66 -21.82 -0.70
C SER A 174 -2.38 -20.41 -0.20
N VAL A 175 -3.23 -19.46 -0.58
CA VAL A 175 -3.19 -18.08 -0.10
C VAL A 175 -4.43 -17.83 0.77
N LEU A 176 -4.21 -17.09 1.86
CA LEU A 176 -5.23 -16.62 2.80
C LEU A 176 -5.01 -15.13 3.05
N ILE A 177 -6.06 -14.33 2.94
CA ILE A 177 -6.07 -12.95 3.42
C ILE A 177 -7.20 -12.81 4.44
N VAL A 178 -6.82 -12.35 5.64
CA VAL A 178 -7.74 -12.09 6.76
C VAL A 178 -7.71 -10.59 7.05
N GLN A 179 -8.87 -9.96 7.14
CA GLN A 179 -8.96 -8.65 7.77
C GLN A 179 -9.24 -8.84 9.26
N ALA A 180 -8.56 -8.07 10.10
CA ALA A 180 -8.65 -8.23 11.55
C ALA A 180 -8.63 -6.88 12.28
N VAL A 181 -9.30 -6.84 13.43
CA VAL A 181 -9.19 -5.75 14.39
C VAL A 181 -8.11 -6.09 15.41
N ILE A 182 -7.10 -5.24 15.51
CA ILE A 182 -6.03 -5.34 16.49
C ILE A 182 -6.42 -4.54 17.73
N LEU A 183 -6.52 -5.23 18.85
CA LEU A 183 -6.82 -4.67 20.16
C LEU A 183 -5.61 -3.93 20.74
N ARG A 184 -5.83 -3.09 21.76
CA ARG A 184 -4.79 -2.32 22.44
C ARG A 184 -3.61 -3.17 22.94
N ASN A 185 -3.88 -4.43 23.28
CA ASN A 185 -2.91 -5.39 23.77
C ASN A 185 -2.28 -6.24 22.65
N GLY A 186 -2.42 -5.84 21.38
CA GLY A 186 -1.84 -6.52 20.22
C GLY A 186 -2.59 -7.77 19.75
N GLU A 187 -3.63 -8.18 20.47
CA GLU A 187 -4.45 -9.36 20.15
C GLU A 187 -5.35 -9.12 18.93
N ILE A 188 -5.56 -10.17 18.13
CA ILE A 188 -6.60 -10.21 17.10
C ILE A 188 -7.98 -10.37 17.78
N GLY A 189 -8.86 -9.39 17.58
CA GLY A 189 -10.26 -9.43 17.95
C GLY A 189 -11.15 -9.94 16.80
N ASP A 190 -12.20 -9.18 16.48
CA ASP A 190 -13.09 -9.48 15.36
C ASP A 190 -12.28 -9.57 14.05
N ASN A 191 -12.52 -10.62 13.26
CA ASN A 191 -11.79 -10.88 12.02
C ASN A 191 -12.67 -11.62 11.01
N GLU A 192 -12.34 -11.50 9.72
CA GLU A 192 -13.01 -12.22 8.64
C GLU A 192 -12.02 -12.59 7.54
N ILE A 193 -12.28 -13.72 6.87
CA ILE A 193 -11.53 -14.13 5.69
C ILE A 193 -12.05 -13.36 4.48
N ILE A 194 -11.19 -12.56 3.86
CA ILE A 194 -11.54 -11.77 2.67
C ILE A 194 -11.01 -12.38 1.37
N TYR A 195 -10.03 -13.30 1.47
CA TYR A 195 -9.55 -14.08 0.34
C TYR A 195 -9.00 -15.44 0.77
N GLY A 196 -9.17 -16.46 -0.07
CA GLY A 196 -8.71 -17.82 0.19
C GLY A 196 -9.73 -18.66 0.94
N LYS A 197 -10.20 -19.76 0.34
CA LYS A 197 -11.12 -20.71 0.98
C LYS A 197 -10.35 -21.91 1.51
N SER A 198 -9.60 -21.73 2.60
CA SER A 198 -8.94 -22.84 3.30
C SER A 198 -9.14 -22.71 4.80
N GLU A 199 -10.16 -23.39 5.30
CA GLU A 199 -10.44 -23.49 6.73
C GLU A 199 -9.22 -24.04 7.49
N PHE A 200 -8.49 -25.00 6.91
CA PHE A 200 -7.28 -25.55 7.49
C PHE A 200 -6.14 -24.52 7.62
N LEU A 201 -5.88 -23.71 6.58
CA LEU A 201 -4.83 -22.70 6.62
C LEU A 201 -5.17 -21.58 7.62
N TYR A 202 -6.44 -21.19 7.68
CA TYR A 202 -6.95 -20.23 8.67
C TYR A 202 -6.81 -20.76 10.11
N ASN A 203 -7.27 -22.00 10.36
CA ASN A 203 -7.16 -22.62 11.69
C ASN A 203 -5.70 -22.79 12.13
N TYR A 204 -4.82 -23.17 11.20
CA TYR A 204 -3.38 -23.26 11.44
C TYR A 204 -2.77 -21.91 11.81
N PHE A 205 -3.12 -20.86 11.07
CA PHE A 205 -2.69 -19.50 11.35
C PHE A 205 -3.12 -19.07 12.75
N MET A 206 -4.41 -19.18 13.08
CA MET A 206 -4.94 -18.76 14.38
C MET A 206 -4.31 -19.55 15.55
N LYS A 207 -4.16 -20.88 15.41
CA LYS A 207 -3.49 -21.73 16.41
C LYS A 207 -2.04 -21.28 16.64
N THR A 208 -1.30 -21.07 15.56
CA THR A 208 0.11 -20.64 15.62
C THR A 208 0.23 -19.24 16.23
N TYR A 209 -0.64 -18.31 15.86
CA TYR A 209 -0.68 -16.96 16.40
C TYR A 209 -0.95 -16.94 17.92
N HIS A 210 -1.97 -17.66 18.39
CA HIS A 210 -2.25 -17.73 19.83
C HIS A 210 -1.09 -18.37 20.61
N SER A 211 -0.44 -19.38 20.05
CA SER A 211 0.75 -20.00 20.64
C SER A 211 1.93 -19.01 20.70
N PHE A 212 2.12 -18.21 19.64
CA PHE A 212 3.16 -17.18 19.57
C PHE A 212 2.97 -16.12 20.65
N GLU A 213 1.76 -15.56 20.77
CA GLU A 213 1.44 -14.53 21.77
C GLU A 213 1.59 -15.08 23.20
N ALA A 214 1.12 -16.31 23.47
CA ALA A 214 1.25 -16.95 24.78
C ALA A 214 2.72 -17.22 25.19
N SER A 215 3.61 -17.38 24.21
CA SER A 215 5.04 -17.59 24.46
C SER A 215 5.81 -16.30 24.79
N GLN A 216 5.21 -15.12 24.58
CA GLN A 216 5.88 -13.85 24.84
C GLN A 216 5.95 -13.55 26.34
N PRO A 217 7.04 -12.92 26.83
CA PRO A 217 7.17 -12.59 28.24
C PRO A 217 6.07 -11.65 28.73
N LEU A 218 5.57 -11.91 29.94
CA LEU A 218 4.60 -11.04 30.62
C LEU A 218 5.21 -9.66 30.85
N GLN A 219 4.53 -8.62 30.39
CA GLN A 219 4.93 -7.24 30.70
C GLN A 219 4.60 -6.91 32.15
N LYS A 220 5.58 -6.35 32.85
CA LYS A 220 5.31 -5.65 34.11
C LYS A 220 4.51 -4.40 33.79
N ASN A 221 3.35 -4.26 34.44
CA ASN A 221 2.47 -3.09 34.30
C ASN A 221 3.07 -1.84 34.98
N ASP A 222 4.26 -1.39 34.60
CA ASP A 222 4.73 -0.06 35.02
C ASP A 222 4.19 1.00 34.05
N ARG A 223 3.44 1.96 34.61
CA ARG A 223 2.81 3.04 33.84
C ARG A 223 3.82 3.92 33.11
N ARG A 224 5.07 3.95 33.60
CA ARG A 224 6.16 4.82 33.12
C ARG A 224 6.91 4.30 31.89
N ASP A 225 6.73 3.02 31.54
CA ASP A 225 7.53 2.34 30.51
C ASP A 225 6.73 2.07 29.22
N PHE A 226 6.14 3.12 28.65
CA PHE A 226 5.32 3.00 27.42
C PHE A 226 6.12 2.48 26.22
N GLN A 227 7.43 2.76 26.16
CA GLN A 227 8.31 2.28 25.09
C GLN A 227 8.49 0.75 25.12
N ASN A 228 8.55 0.15 26.31
CA ASN A 228 8.70 -1.31 26.50
C ASN A 228 7.40 -2.10 26.27
N ARG A 229 6.25 -1.44 26.10
CA ARG A 229 4.97 -2.14 25.88
C ARG A 229 4.80 -2.73 24.49
N ASN A 230 5.62 -2.29 23.54
CA ASN A 230 5.46 -2.62 22.13
C ASN A 230 6.43 -3.71 21.64
N GLU A 231 7.33 -4.21 22.49
CA GLU A 231 8.34 -5.18 22.08
C GLU A 231 7.77 -6.57 21.83
N LYS A 232 6.71 -6.96 22.54
CA LYS A 232 6.16 -8.32 22.49
C LYS A 232 5.21 -8.57 21.32
N TRP A 233 4.47 -7.55 20.90
CA TRP A 233 3.36 -7.72 19.97
C TRP A 233 3.83 -7.90 18.54
N LEU A 234 3.26 -8.90 17.86
CA LEU A 234 3.38 -9.02 16.41
C LEU A 234 2.69 -7.83 15.72
N PHE A 235 1.49 -7.47 16.17
CA PHE A 235 0.73 -6.34 15.65
C PHE A 235 0.70 -5.19 16.65
N LYS A 236 1.15 -4.02 16.22
CA LYS A 236 1.13 -2.78 17.00
C LYS A 236 -0.10 -1.97 16.59
N PRO A 237 -1.14 -1.85 17.43
CA PRO A 237 -2.25 -0.96 17.14
C PRO A 237 -1.74 0.50 17.12
N ARG A 238 -2.32 1.34 16.27
CA ARG A 238 -2.09 2.78 16.34
C ARG A 238 -2.82 3.32 17.56
N ILE A 239 -2.06 3.75 18.57
CA ILE A 239 -2.60 4.37 19.78
C ILE A 239 -2.58 5.89 19.58
N SER A 240 -3.73 6.45 19.20
CA SER A 240 -3.97 7.90 19.30
C SER A 240 -4.86 8.18 20.50
N ASN A 241 -4.94 9.44 20.97
CA ASN A 241 -5.54 9.81 22.27
C ASN A 241 -6.99 9.32 22.51
N THR A 242 -7.66 8.80 21.48
CA THR A 242 -8.98 8.14 21.57
C THR A 242 -9.06 6.74 20.92
N GLN A 243 -8.12 6.34 20.06
CA GLN A 243 -8.17 5.07 19.34
C GLN A 243 -7.42 3.97 20.11
N ARG A 244 -8.16 2.95 20.54
CA ARG A 244 -7.63 1.77 21.27
C ARG A 244 -7.62 0.49 20.44
N THR A 245 -8.06 0.56 19.19
CA THR A 245 -8.10 -0.56 18.26
C THR A 245 -7.75 -0.07 16.86
N SER A 246 -7.21 -0.95 16.01
CA SER A 246 -6.83 -0.60 14.63
C SER A 246 -7.10 -1.75 13.68
N LEU A 247 -7.48 -1.46 12.43
CA LEU A 247 -7.68 -2.48 11.40
C LEU A 247 -6.35 -2.85 10.74
N ILE A 248 -6.25 -4.11 10.33
CA ILE A 248 -5.11 -4.65 9.59
C ILE A 248 -5.58 -5.72 8.61
N ASP A 249 -4.96 -5.76 7.43
CA ASP A 249 -5.06 -6.89 6.51
C ASP A 249 -3.83 -7.78 6.72
N ILE A 250 -4.05 -9.09 6.85
CA ILE A 250 -3.05 -10.10 7.12
C ILE A 250 -3.00 -11.04 5.92
N TYR A 251 -1.84 -11.14 5.28
CA TYR A 251 -1.57 -12.06 4.19
C TYR A 251 -0.74 -13.25 4.68
N LEU A 252 -1.19 -14.45 4.33
CA LEU A 252 -0.46 -15.69 4.57
C LEU A 252 -0.52 -16.57 3.31
N ARG A 253 0.63 -17.06 2.85
CA ARG A 253 0.73 -18.06 1.79
C ARG A 253 1.52 -19.25 2.27
N LEU A 254 0.97 -20.45 2.08
CA LEU A 254 1.74 -21.69 2.09
C LEU A 254 2.30 -21.91 0.69
N ASN A 255 3.60 -21.74 0.51
CA ASN A 255 4.28 -21.83 -0.78
C ASN A 255 4.37 -23.30 -1.28
N PRO A 256 4.64 -23.53 -2.59
CA PRO A 256 4.84 -24.87 -3.14
C PRO A 256 5.95 -25.68 -2.47
N ASP A 257 7.00 -24.99 -2.00
CA ASP A 257 8.15 -25.56 -1.30
C ASP A 257 7.89 -25.85 0.20
N LYS A 258 6.64 -25.64 0.64
CA LYS A 258 6.18 -25.83 2.02
C LYS A 258 6.72 -24.81 3.02
N THR A 259 7.19 -23.66 2.56
CA THR A 259 7.49 -22.52 3.42
C THR A 259 6.30 -21.57 3.52
N PHE A 260 6.30 -20.72 4.54
CA PHE A 260 5.30 -19.65 4.69
C PHE A 260 5.83 -18.29 4.28
N THR A 261 5.06 -17.59 3.45
CA THR A 261 5.16 -16.14 3.26
C THR A 261 4.10 -15.46 4.12
N PHE A 262 4.50 -14.45 4.90
CA PHE A 262 3.62 -13.75 5.81
C PHE A 262 3.90 -12.25 5.79
N SER A 263 2.84 -11.47 5.75
CA SER A 263 2.89 -10.02 5.90
C SER A 263 1.57 -9.47 6.37
N ALA A 264 1.57 -8.21 6.80
CA ALA A 264 0.35 -7.54 7.22
C ALA A 264 0.50 -6.04 7.03
N GLN A 265 -0.60 -5.37 6.70
CA GLN A 265 -0.60 -3.94 6.45
C GLN A 265 -1.86 -3.28 7.02
N GLY A 266 -1.66 -2.18 7.73
CA GLY A 266 -2.73 -1.33 8.23
C GLY A 266 -3.23 -0.42 7.12
N ASN A 267 -4.35 -0.79 6.48
CA ASN A 267 -4.71 -0.22 5.19
C ASN A 267 -5.43 1.15 5.22
N TYR A 268 -5.29 1.90 4.12
CA TYR A 268 -6.05 3.11 3.75
C TYR A 268 -7.28 2.83 2.88
N ARG A 269 -7.52 1.56 2.55
CA ARG A 269 -8.67 1.18 1.74
C ARG A 269 -9.94 1.66 2.45
N ARG A 270 -10.94 2.11 1.68
CA ARG A 270 -12.28 2.49 2.19
C ARG A 270 -12.80 1.29 3.03
N LEU A 271 -12.60 1.36 4.36
CA LEU A 271 -12.58 0.24 5.34
C LEU A 271 -13.83 -0.63 5.33
N LYS A 272 -13.75 -1.98 5.52
CA LYS A 272 -14.83 -2.84 6.09
C LYS A 272 -14.39 -4.25 6.57
N ILE A 273 -14.41 -4.49 7.90
CA ILE A 273 -15.34 -5.45 8.52
C ILE A 273 -16.52 -4.56 8.89
N LYS A 274 -17.40 -4.41 7.90
CA LYS A 274 -18.38 -3.34 7.70
C LYS A 274 -18.58 -2.35 8.87
N ASP A 275 -17.81 -1.26 8.82
CA ASP A 275 -18.00 -0.01 9.59
C ASP A 275 -17.92 -0.12 11.13
N TYR A 276 -16.98 -0.92 11.65
CA TYR A 276 -16.69 -1.18 13.08
C TYR A 276 -17.13 -0.09 14.11
N HIS A 277 -18.08 -0.44 15.00
CA HIS A 277 -18.36 0.24 16.29
C HIS A 277 -18.62 -0.79 17.41
N LYS A 278 -17.93 -0.69 18.56
CA LYS A 278 -18.28 -1.50 19.75
C LYS A 278 -18.02 -0.80 21.10
N ASN A 279 -18.63 0.39 21.30
CA ASN A 279 -19.14 0.93 22.57
C ASN A 279 -19.91 2.26 22.29
N PRO A 280 -21.17 2.47 22.74
CA PRO A 280 -21.89 3.74 22.58
C PRO A 280 -21.23 4.96 23.26
N ASN A 281 -20.17 4.74 24.05
CA ASN A 281 -19.40 5.78 24.73
C ASN A 281 -17.92 5.85 24.31
N ASP A 282 -17.50 5.20 23.21
CA ASP A 282 -16.12 5.38 22.69
C ASP A 282 -16.07 6.61 21.77
N PRO A 283 -15.34 7.69 22.12
CA PRO A 283 -15.26 8.89 21.30
C PRO A 283 -14.24 8.68 20.19
N ILE A 284 -14.55 7.83 19.21
CA ILE A 284 -13.64 7.57 18.08
C ILE A 284 -13.96 8.47 16.86
N PHE A 285 -15.07 9.20 16.87
CA PHE A 285 -15.40 10.14 15.80
C PHE A 285 -16.10 11.41 16.31
N TYR A 286 -15.32 12.30 16.92
CA TYR A 286 -15.52 13.76 16.90
C TYR A 286 -14.16 14.44 16.82
#